data_AF-A0A3N1ZSP7-F1
#
_entry.id   AF-A0A3N1ZSP7-F1
#
_cell.length_a   1.000
_cell.length_b   1.000
_cell.length_c   1.000
_cell.angle_alpha   90.00
_cell.angle_beta   90.00
_cell.angle_gamma   90.00
#
_symmetry.space_group_name_H-M   'P 1'
#
loop_
_entity.id
_entity.type
_entity.pdbx_description
1 polymer ?
#
loop_
_entity_poly.entity_id
_entity_poly.type
_entity_poly.pdbx_seq_one_letter_code
_entity_poly.pdbx_strand_id
1 'polypeptide(L)'
;MPADVAKRSLEQHEAFYRDLAERLDEVAARGPFVLYDVHSYNHRRDGAEADPSPLQDNPDINVGTGSVDRDLWGDVVEAFMTSAAAAETSQGRLDVRENVRFKGAHLTAWVHERYPGRACALALEFKKTFMDEWTGEFDAGQVADLSQLLAATQEPVLTALRSGHGLDG
;
A
#
# COMPACT_ATOMS: atom_id res chain seq x y z
N MET A 1 11.55 -13.56 25.16
CA MET A 1 10.26 -12.91 25.46
C MET A 1 9.53 -13.76 26.50
N PRO A 2 8.96 -13.16 27.55
CA PRO A 2 8.14 -13.88 28.52
C PRO A 2 6.95 -14.60 27.82
N ALA A 3 6.60 -15.81 28.26
CA ALA A 3 5.62 -16.67 27.59
C ALA A 3 4.19 -16.05 27.57
N ASP A 4 3.85 -15.25 28.57
CA ASP A 4 2.59 -14.51 28.67
C ASP A 4 2.51 -13.33 27.70
N VAL A 5 3.65 -12.71 27.36
CA VAL A 5 3.74 -11.64 26.35
C VAL A 5 3.60 -12.25 24.95
N ALA A 6 4.27 -13.38 24.70
CA ALA A 6 4.16 -14.10 23.42
C ALA A 6 2.72 -14.57 23.15
N LYS A 7 2.05 -15.14 24.17
CA LYS A 7 0.66 -15.59 24.05
C LYS A 7 -0.30 -14.44 23.74
N ARG A 8 -0.22 -13.33 24.47
CA ARG A 8 -1.07 -12.14 24.22
C ARG A 8 -0.85 -11.54 22.84
N SER A 9 0.41 -11.48 22.39
CA SER A 9 0.73 -11.01 21.04
C SER A 9 0.13 -11.90 19.96
N LEU A 10 0.13 -13.23 20.17
CA LEU A 10 -0.49 -14.17 19.24
C LEU A 10 -2.01 -14.03 19.22
N GLU A 11 -2.66 -13.92 20.38
CA GLU A 11 -4.12 -13.72 20.48
C GLU A 11 -4.57 -12.44 19.78
N GLN A 12 -3.81 -11.35 19.92
CA GLN A 12 -4.07 -10.09 19.21
C GLN A 12 -3.88 -10.23 17.70
N HIS A 13 -2.83 -10.92 17.27
CA HIS A 13 -2.57 -11.19 15.85
C HIS A 13 -3.69 -12.03 15.24
N GLU A 14 -4.10 -13.13 15.88
CA GLU A 14 -5.21 -13.96 15.43
C GLU A 14 -6.53 -13.20 15.38
N ALA A 15 -6.80 -12.36 16.39
CA ALA A 15 -7.99 -11.52 16.41
C ALA A 15 -8.01 -10.53 15.24
N PHE A 16 -6.89 -9.86 14.96
CA PHE A 16 -6.78 -8.95 13.83
C PHE A 16 -7.10 -9.63 12.50
N TYR A 17 -6.48 -10.79 12.21
CA TYR A 17 -6.70 -11.48 10.94
C TYR A 17 -8.09 -12.07 10.80
N ARG A 18 -8.70 -12.52 11.91
CA ARG A 18 -10.11 -12.96 11.92
C ARG A 18 -11.05 -11.79 11.60
N ASP A 19 -10.89 -10.67 12.30
CA ASP A 19 -11.77 -9.51 12.14
C ASP A 19 -11.58 -8.83 10.76
N LEU A 20 -10.37 -8.92 10.19
CA LEU A 20 -10.10 -8.49 8.82
C LEU A 20 -10.73 -9.44 7.80
N ALA A 21 -10.60 -10.75 8.01
CA ALA A 21 -11.21 -11.75 7.15
C ALA A 21 -12.73 -11.58 7.05
N GLU A 22 -13.42 -11.37 8.16
CA GLU A 22 -14.88 -11.14 8.17
C GLU A 22 -15.28 -9.99 7.24
N ARG A 23 -14.54 -8.88 7.26
CA ARG A 23 -14.79 -7.73 6.38
C ARG A 23 -14.45 -8.02 4.93
N LEU A 24 -13.31 -8.65 4.67
CA LEU A 24 -12.88 -8.97 3.31
C LEU A 24 -13.74 -10.06 2.68
N ASP A 25 -14.33 -10.96 3.46
CA ASP A 25 -15.28 -11.98 2.97
C ASP A 25 -16.53 -11.33 2.37
N GLU A 26 -17.05 -10.26 2.99
CA GLU A 26 -18.18 -9.49 2.46
C GLU A 26 -17.85 -8.75 1.17
N VAL A 27 -16.62 -8.23 1.04
CA VAL A 27 -16.13 -7.57 -0.17
C VAL A 27 -15.94 -8.60 -1.28
N ALA A 28 -15.24 -9.69 -0.97
CA ALA A 28 -15.00 -10.79 -1.88
C ALA A 28 -16.32 -11.32 -2.44
N ALA A 29 -17.35 -11.50 -1.62
CA ALA A 29 -18.68 -11.95 -2.05
C ALA A 29 -19.30 -11.13 -3.20
N ARG A 30 -18.88 -9.88 -3.40
CA ARG A 30 -19.36 -8.99 -4.46
C ARG A 30 -18.58 -9.10 -5.77
N GLY A 31 -17.39 -9.73 -5.74
CA GLY A 31 -16.53 -9.87 -6.92
C GLY A 31 -15.05 -9.80 -6.57
N PRO A 32 -14.18 -9.77 -7.59
CA PRO A 32 -12.77 -9.48 -7.38
C PRO A 32 -12.59 -8.05 -6.84
N PHE A 33 -11.55 -7.83 -6.04
CA PHE A 33 -11.31 -6.56 -5.36
C PHE A 33 -9.82 -6.22 -5.27
N VAL A 34 -9.55 -4.94 -5.04
CA VAL A 34 -8.20 -4.42 -4.80
C VAL A 34 -8.14 -3.90 -3.36
N LEU A 35 -7.09 -4.25 -2.63
CA LEU A 35 -6.80 -3.77 -1.29
C LEU A 35 -5.54 -2.90 -1.32
N TYR A 36 -5.65 -1.67 -0.83
CA TYR A 36 -4.49 -0.83 -0.56
C TYR A 36 -4.07 -1.00 0.90
N ASP A 37 -2.90 -1.60 1.11
CA ASP A 37 -2.27 -1.73 2.41
C ASP A 37 -1.31 -0.54 2.60
N VAL A 38 -1.79 0.52 3.27
CA VAL A 38 -1.14 1.83 3.30
C VAL A 38 -0.23 1.99 4.52
N HIS A 39 1.05 2.26 4.26
CA HIS A 39 2.12 2.43 5.22
C HIS A 39 2.94 3.69 4.93
N SER A 40 3.85 4.00 5.84
CA SER A 40 4.85 5.04 5.62
C SER A 40 6.18 4.68 6.25
N TYR A 41 7.27 5.15 5.65
CA TYR A 41 8.62 4.81 6.09
C TYR A 41 9.49 6.05 6.30
N ASN A 42 10.41 5.90 7.25
CA ASN A 42 11.36 6.94 7.62
C ASN A 42 12.54 6.98 6.64
N HIS A 43 12.86 8.16 6.14
CA HIS A 43 14.01 8.45 5.30
C HIS A 43 15.14 9.15 6.05
N ARG A 44 14.92 9.72 7.25
CA ARG A 44 15.95 10.31 8.12
C ARG A 44 16.21 9.44 9.35
N ARG A 45 16.65 8.19 9.10
CA ARG A 45 16.82 7.17 10.14
C ARG A 45 17.99 7.44 11.08
N ASP A 46 19.02 8.14 10.60
CA ASP A 46 20.28 8.32 11.33
C ASP A 46 20.27 9.56 12.25
N GLY A 47 19.16 10.30 12.29
CA GLY A 47 18.98 11.46 13.18
C GLY A 47 18.13 12.56 12.54
N ALA A 48 17.64 13.50 13.37
CA ALA A 48 16.83 14.63 12.90
C ALA A 48 17.61 15.55 11.93
N GLU A 49 18.90 15.74 12.22
CA GLU A 49 19.85 16.54 11.45
C GLU A 49 20.65 15.73 10.42
N ALA A 50 20.37 14.42 10.29
CA ALA A 50 21.07 13.58 9.35
C ALA A 50 20.57 13.80 7.91
N ASP A 51 21.45 13.54 6.94
CA ASP A 51 21.05 13.56 5.54
C ASP A 51 19.95 12.53 5.25
N PRO A 52 19.00 12.85 4.36
CA PRO A 52 17.98 11.91 3.96
C PRO A 52 18.59 10.69 3.23
N SER A 53 17.92 9.55 3.36
CA SER A 53 18.30 8.31 2.67
C SER A 53 18.38 8.53 1.15
N PRO A 54 19.33 7.89 0.43
CA PRO A 54 19.55 8.15 -0.99
C PRO A 54 18.32 7.89 -1.85
N LEU A 55 17.96 8.85 -2.72
CA LEU A 55 16.75 8.76 -3.55
C LEU A 55 16.70 7.49 -4.41
N GLN A 56 17.84 6.99 -4.88
CA GLN A 56 17.92 5.78 -5.71
C GLN A 56 17.20 4.57 -5.08
N ASP A 57 17.26 4.44 -3.75
CA ASP A 57 16.68 3.32 -2.98
C ASP A 57 15.45 3.75 -2.17
N ASN A 58 14.97 4.98 -2.37
CA ASN A 58 13.97 5.66 -1.54
C ASN A 58 12.98 6.50 -2.36
N PRO A 59 12.13 5.86 -3.18
CA PRO A 59 11.09 6.57 -3.92
C PRO A 59 10.10 7.25 -2.99
N ASP A 60 9.46 8.32 -3.44
CA ASP A 60 8.42 8.99 -2.64
C ASP A 60 7.26 8.02 -2.31
N ILE A 61 6.92 7.15 -3.25
CA ILE A 61 5.98 6.04 -3.06
C ILE A 61 6.62 4.74 -3.57
N ASN A 62 6.82 3.78 -2.69
CA ASN A 62 7.17 2.41 -3.08
C ASN A 62 5.89 1.56 -3.16
N VAL A 63 5.68 0.89 -4.29
CA VAL A 63 4.58 -0.06 -4.49
C VAL A 63 5.12 -1.49 -4.40
N GLY A 64 4.81 -2.17 -3.29
CA GLY A 64 5.21 -3.54 -3.03
C GLY A 64 4.22 -4.54 -3.61
N THR A 65 4.69 -5.37 -4.54
CA THR A 65 3.86 -6.33 -5.30
C THR A 65 4.44 -7.74 -5.31
N GLY A 66 5.38 -8.06 -4.41
CA GLY A 66 6.14 -9.31 -4.42
C GLY A 66 5.30 -10.58 -4.28
N SER A 67 4.07 -10.49 -3.75
CA SER A 67 3.12 -11.61 -3.68
C SER A 67 2.01 -11.54 -4.73
N VAL A 68 1.97 -10.51 -5.58
CA VAL A 68 0.93 -10.29 -6.58
C VAL A 68 1.16 -11.22 -7.76
N ASP A 69 0.11 -11.91 -8.20
CA ASP A 69 0.10 -12.62 -9.48
C ASP A 69 0.02 -11.58 -10.62
N ARG A 70 1.16 -11.31 -11.25
CA ARG A 70 1.26 -10.30 -12.32
C ARG A 70 0.55 -10.71 -13.61
N ASP A 71 0.28 -12.00 -13.83
CA ASP A 71 -0.47 -12.45 -15.00
C ASP A 71 -1.96 -12.11 -14.85
N LEU A 72 -2.49 -12.18 -13.63
CA LEU A 72 -3.89 -11.83 -13.32
C LEU A 72 -4.10 -10.33 -13.04
N TRP A 73 -3.13 -9.69 -12.39
CA TRP A 73 -3.30 -8.35 -11.81
C TRP A 73 -2.36 -7.31 -12.37
N GLY A 74 -1.61 -7.63 -13.42
CA GLY A 74 -0.62 -6.73 -14.01
C GLY A 74 -1.20 -5.37 -14.37
N ASP A 75 -2.33 -5.36 -15.07
CA ASP A 75 -3.00 -4.12 -15.49
C ASP A 75 -3.47 -3.26 -14.31
N VAL A 76 -3.88 -3.91 -13.21
CA VAL A 76 -4.27 -3.21 -11.97
C VAL A 76 -3.06 -2.50 -11.36
N VAL A 77 -1.91 -3.17 -11.30
CA VAL A 77 -0.67 -2.57 -10.78
C VAL A 77 -0.22 -1.41 -11.67
N GLU A 78 -0.23 -1.59 -12.99
CA GLU A 78 0.17 -0.53 -13.93
C GLU A 78 -0.78 0.68 -13.87
N ALA A 79 -2.09 0.43 -13.73
CA ALA A 79 -3.07 1.50 -13.57
C ALA A 79 -2.84 2.31 -12.28
N PHE A 80 -2.55 1.64 -11.17
CA PHE A 80 -2.18 2.32 -9.93
C PHE A 80 -0.90 3.15 -10.11
N MET A 81 0.18 2.53 -10.57
CA MET A 81 1.49 3.18 -10.71
C MET A 81 1.42 4.39 -11.63
N THR A 82 0.76 4.25 -12.78
CA THR A 82 0.64 5.32 -13.78
C THR A 82 -0.20 6.48 -13.26
N SER A 83 -1.35 6.20 -12.65
CA SER A 83 -2.23 7.26 -12.12
C SER A 83 -1.62 7.97 -10.92
N ALA A 84 -0.95 7.24 -10.02
CA ALA A 84 -0.22 7.81 -8.89
C ALA A 84 0.94 8.72 -9.36
N ALA A 85 1.74 8.28 -10.34
CA ALA A 85 2.85 9.07 -10.88
C ALA A 85 2.39 10.31 -11.69
N ALA A 86 1.17 10.27 -12.24
CA ALA A 86 0.60 11.39 -12.98
C ALA A 86 0.00 12.48 -12.08
N ALA A 87 -0.35 12.15 -10.83
CA ALA A 87 -0.96 13.09 -9.90
C ALA A 87 0.00 14.25 -9.55
N GLU A 88 -0.53 15.46 -9.54
CA GLU A 88 0.21 16.65 -9.12
C GLU A 88 -0.09 16.95 -7.66
N THR A 89 0.96 17.15 -6.86
CA THR A 89 0.87 17.58 -5.47
C THR A 89 1.46 18.98 -5.31
N SER A 90 1.31 19.59 -4.14
CA SER A 90 2.02 20.83 -3.80
C SER A 90 3.54 20.70 -3.86
N GLN A 91 4.09 19.48 -3.77
CA GLN A 91 5.51 19.17 -3.90
C GLN A 91 5.90 18.77 -5.35
N GLY A 92 4.97 18.86 -6.30
CA GLY A 92 5.14 18.39 -7.68
C GLY A 92 4.71 16.93 -7.86
N ARG A 93 5.21 16.29 -8.92
CA ARG A 93 4.97 14.87 -9.18
C ARG A 93 5.90 14.02 -8.32
N LEU A 94 5.35 12.97 -7.74
CA LEU A 94 6.08 12.08 -6.85
C LEU A 94 6.81 10.97 -7.64
N ASP A 95 7.97 10.55 -7.15
CA ASP A 95 8.68 9.36 -7.62
C ASP A 95 7.96 8.09 -7.13
N VAL A 96 7.20 7.45 -8.01
CA VAL A 96 6.45 6.20 -7.74
C VAL A 96 7.16 5.03 -8.39
N ARG A 97 7.61 4.06 -7.61
CA ARG A 97 8.34 2.89 -8.13
C ARG A 97 7.95 1.58 -7.46
N GLU A 98 8.00 0.50 -8.23
CA GLU A 98 7.63 -0.84 -7.79
C GLU A 98 8.85 -1.56 -7.16
N ASN A 99 8.65 -2.18 -5.99
CA ASN A 99 9.58 -3.13 -5.38
C ASN A 99 11.04 -2.66 -5.15
N VAL A 100 11.28 -1.35 -5.05
CA VAL A 100 12.63 -0.78 -4.86
C VAL A 100 13.15 -1.07 -3.46
N ARG A 101 12.41 -0.62 -2.44
CA ARG A 101 12.79 -0.75 -1.03
C ARG A 101 12.00 -1.85 -0.32
N PHE A 102 10.72 -1.96 -0.65
CA PHE A 102 9.81 -2.90 -0.02
C PHE A 102 9.05 -3.69 -1.08
N LYS A 103 8.87 -4.99 -0.86
CA LYS A 103 8.21 -5.89 -1.81
C LYS A 103 6.82 -6.35 -1.35
N GLY A 104 6.28 -5.72 -0.31
CA GLY A 104 5.15 -6.26 0.43
C GLY A 104 5.58 -7.26 1.51
N ALA A 105 4.66 -7.56 2.42
CA ALA A 105 4.93 -8.33 3.62
C ALA A 105 3.81 -9.35 3.89
N HIS A 106 3.65 -9.74 5.14
CA HIS A 106 2.75 -10.82 5.54
C HIS A 106 1.28 -10.53 5.18
N LEU A 107 0.80 -9.29 5.33
CA LEU A 107 -0.61 -8.98 5.09
C LEU A 107 -1.01 -9.22 3.63
N THR A 108 -0.26 -8.66 2.68
CA THR A 108 -0.55 -8.84 1.25
C THR A 108 -0.44 -10.31 0.84
N ALA A 109 0.56 -11.04 1.34
CA ALA A 109 0.69 -12.47 1.08
C ALA A 109 -0.51 -13.27 1.62
N TRP A 110 -0.93 -13.00 2.85
CA TRP A 110 -2.09 -13.64 3.47
C TRP A 110 -3.39 -13.34 2.72
N VAL A 111 -3.59 -12.11 2.23
CA VAL A 111 -4.77 -11.75 1.43
C VAL A 111 -4.80 -12.56 0.13
N HIS A 112 -3.68 -12.67 -0.59
CA HIS A 112 -3.60 -13.46 -1.82
C HIS A 112 -3.82 -14.95 -1.59
N GLU A 113 -3.29 -15.51 -0.48
CA GLU A 113 -3.50 -16.91 -0.11
C GLU A 113 -4.97 -17.20 0.25
N ARG A 114 -5.62 -16.28 0.98
CA ARG A 114 -7.01 -16.44 1.41
C ARG A 114 -8.01 -16.24 0.28
N TYR A 115 -7.72 -15.36 -0.67
CA TYR A 115 -8.62 -14.98 -1.77
C TYR A 115 -7.97 -15.19 -3.15
N PRO A 116 -7.58 -16.44 -3.48
CA PRO A 116 -6.86 -16.73 -4.71
C PRO A 116 -7.70 -16.33 -5.94
N GLY A 117 -7.09 -15.57 -6.86
CA GLY A 117 -7.75 -15.07 -8.07
C GLY A 117 -8.88 -14.07 -7.83
N ARG A 118 -9.08 -13.58 -6.58
CA ARG A 118 -10.13 -12.60 -6.25
C ARG A 118 -9.59 -11.33 -5.62
N ALA A 119 -8.42 -11.36 -5.01
CA ALA A 119 -7.83 -10.19 -4.39
C ALA A 119 -6.53 -9.78 -5.09
N CYS A 120 -6.33 -8.48 -5.25
CA CYS A 120 -5.03 -7.86 -5.49
C CYS A 120 -4.72 -6.92 -4.33
N ALA A 121 -3.71 -7.23 -3.52
CA ALA A 121 -3.26 -6.39 -2.42
C ALA A 121 -1.95 -5.70 -2.76
N LEU A 122 -1.95 -4.36 -2.75
CA LEU A 122 -0.78 -3.52 -2.99
C LEU A 122 -0.25 -3.00 -1.65
N ALA A 123 1.01 -3.29 -1.33
CA ALA A 123 1.68 -2.69 -0.17
C ALA A 123 2.22 -1.31 -0.55
N LEU A 124 1.57 -0.25 -0.09
CA LEU A 124 1.92 1.13 -0.43
C LEU A 124 2.75 1.73 0.70
N GLU A 125 3.95 2.18 0.38
CA GLU A 125 4.90 2.71 1.36
C GLU A 125 5.24 4.15 0.99
N PHE A 126 4.66 5.09 1.73
CA PHE A 126 4.86 6.53 1.53
C PHE A 126 6.10 7.00 2.31
N LYS A 127 7.05 7.62 1.61
CA LYS A 127 8.15 8.31 2.29
C LYS A 127 7.58 9.44 3.13
N LYS A 128 8.01 9.55 4.39
CA LYS A 128 7.55 10.60 5.32
C LYS A 128 8.14 11.97 5.02
N THR A 129 7.87 12.50 3.83
CA THR A 129 8.15 13.90 3.46
C THR A 129 7.07 14.85 3.97
N PHE A 130 5.86 14.32 4.20
CA PHE A 130 4.71 15.04 4.73
C PHE A 130 4.78 15.29 6.25
N MET A 131 5.84 14.87 6.94
CA MET A 131 6.00 15.08 8.37
C MET A 131 7.46 15.13 8.79
N ASP A 132 7.71 15.73 9.95
CA ASP A 132 8.96 15.55 10.67
C ASP A 132 8.90 14.21 11.44
N GLU A 133 9.83 13.31 11.12
CA GLU A 133 9.89 11.94 11.64
C GLU A 133 10.24 11.86 13.14
N TRP A 134 10.81 12.92 13.70
CA TRP A 134 11.35 12.97 15.05
C TRP A 134 10.45 13.73 16.01
N THR A 135 9.82 14.81 15.55
CA THR A 135 8.83 15.55 16.34
C THR A 135 7.43 14.94 16.22
N GLY A 136 7.14 14.25 15.11
CA GLY A 136 5.82 13.71 14.81
C GLY A 136 4.85 14.75 14.22
N GLU A 137 5.30 15.98 13.99
CA GLU A 137 4.49 17.05 13.39
C GLU A 137 4.34 16.82 11.89
N PHE A 138 3.09 16.75 11.41
CA PHE A 138 2.79 16.54 10.00
C PHE A 138 2.22 17.80 9.34
N ASP A 139 2.51 17.95 8.05
CA ASP A 139 1.94 18.95 7.16
C ASP A 139 0.58 18.46 6.66
N ALA A 140 -0.49 19.07 7.16
CA ALA A 140 -1.86 18.69 6.79
C ALA A 140 -2.17 18.91 5.30
N GLY A 141 -1.50 19.86 4.64
CA GLY A 141 -1.66 20.10 3.21
C GLY A 141 -1.07 18.94 2.40
N GLN A 142 0.14 18.51 2.75
CA GLN A 142 0.76 17.35 2.09
C GLN A 142 0.00 16.04 2.35
N VAL A 143 -0.54 15.84 3.55
CA VAL A 143 -1.41 14.67 3.82
C VAL A 143 -2.69 14.74 2.97
N ALA A 144 -3.28 15.93 2.78
CA ALA A 144 -4.43 16.10 1.91
C ALA A 144 -4.09 15.81 0.43
N ASP A 145 -2.91 16.22 -0.03
CA ASP A 145 -2.43 15.90 -1.38
C ASP A 145 -2.27 14.39 -1.58
N LEU A 146 -1.66 13.67 -0.63
CA LEU A 146 -1.51 12.22 -0.70
C LEU A 146 -2.86 11.49 -0.69
N SER A 147 -3.82 11.98 0.08
CA SER A 147 -5.19 11.46 0.09
C SER A 147 -5.88 11.66 -1.26
N GLN A 148 -5.73 12.83 -1.88
CA GLN A 148 -6.26 13.13 -3.21
C GLN A 148 -5.58 12.29 -4.30
N LEU A 149 -4.27 12.08 -4.20
CA LEU A 149 -3.52 11.19 -5.08
C LEU A 149 -4.08 9.77 -5.01
N LEU A 150 -4.25 9.20 -3.81
CA LEU A 150 -4.85 7.88 -3.64
C LEU A 150 -6.27 7.82 -4.21
N ALA A 151 -7.08 8.84 -3.99
CA ALA A 151 -8.43 8.92 -4.56
C ALA A 151 -8.41 8.93 -6.10
N ALA A 152 -7.47 9.65 -6.72
CA ALA A 152 -7.31 9.69 -8.17
C ALA A 152 -6.93 8.34 -8.79
N THR A 153 -6.32 7.43 -8.01
CA THR A 153 -6.02 6.07 -8.49
C THR A 153 -7.24 5.15 -8.57
N GLN A 154 -8.33 5.46 -7.86
CA GLN A 154 -9.45 4.52 -7.67
C GLN A 154 -10.13 4.16 -8.99
N GLU A 155 -10.53 5.14 -9.79
CA GLU A 155 -11.25 4.87 -11.05
C GLU A 155 -10.38 4.15 -12.10
N PRO A 156 -9.11 4.56 -12.34
CA PRO A 156 -8.20 3.80 -13.20
C PRO A 156 -8.02 2.35 -12.74
N VAL A 157 -7.84 2.12 -11.44
CA VAL A 157 -7.66 0.77 -10.88
C VAL A 157 -8.92 -0.07 -10.99
N LEU A 158 -10.09 0.51 -10.68
CA LEU A 158 -11.37 -0.17 -10.82
C LEU A 158 -11.69 -0.47 -12.30
N THR A 159 -11.30 0.40 -13.22
CA THR A 159 -11.41 0.14 -14.66
C THR A 159 -10.55 -1.05 -15.08
N ALA A 160 -9.26 -1.06 -14.71
CA ALA A 160 -8.37 -2.17 -15.00
C ALA A 160 -8.88 -3.49 -14.39
N LEU A 161 -9.40 -3.43 -13.16
CA LEU A 161 -10.01 -4.57 -12.48
C LEU A 161 -11.17 -5.16 -13.29
N ARG A 162 -12.10 -4.31 -13.75
CA ARG A 162 -13.28 -4.75 -14.51
C ARG A 162 -12.90 -5.36 -15.85
N SER A 163 -12.03 -4.70 -16.61
CA SER A 163 -11.61 -5.20 -17.92
C SER A 163 -10.82 -6.50 -17.83
N GLY A 164 -9.91 -6.64 -16.85
CA GLY A 164 -9.15 -7.88 -16.63
C GLY A 164 -10.01 -9.08 -16.22
N HIS A 165 -11.20 -8.83 -15.64
CA HIS A 165 -12.12 -9.88 -15.16
C HIS A 165 -13.39 -10.02 -16.01
N GLY A 166 -13.48 -9.33 -17.15
CA GLY A 166 -14.66 -9.37 -18.03
C GLY A 166 -15.95 -8.87 -17.36
N LEU A 167 -15.84 -7.91 -16.43
CA LEU A 167 -16.95 -7.33 -15.69
C LEU A 167 -17.52 -6.07 -16.36
N ASP A 168 -17.11 -5.78 -17.58
CA ASP A 168 -17.64 -4.70 -18.41
C ASP A 168 -19.00 -5.14 -18.99
N GLY A 169 -20.07 -4.98 -18.21
CA GLY A 169 -21.45 -5.35 -18.57
C GLY A 169 -22.50 -4.45 -17.94
#